data_AF-A0A940DG63-F1
#
_entry.id   AF-A0A940DG63-F1
#
_cell.length_a   1.000
_cell.length_b   1.000
_cell.length_c   1.000
_cell.angle_alpha   90.00
_cell.angle_beta   90.00
_cell.angle_gamma   90.00
#
_symmetry.space_group_name_H-M   'P 1'
#
loop_
_entity.id
_entity.type
_entity.pdbx_description
1 polymer ?
#
loop_
_entity_poly.entity_id
_entity_poly.type
_entity_poly.pdbx_seq_one_letter_code
_entity_poly.pdbx_strand_id
1 'polypeptide(L)'
;MNEQSYELMVNCAKGAVMGKNALNSMANYVSGEEAKQFLLKAAAEHEAIGKKINEAIEAENREPQPLSKMAVWFAEQGIKLKFYDIRNDGEVMTSVASACDKALRSLDKYAREYPAAEPEAKKWLDKITLLQRSTKKKSLQYFG
;
A
#
# COMPACT_ATOMS: atom_id res chain seq x y z
N MET A 1 3.98 22.00 -9.71
CA MET A 1 4.48 20.61 -9.75
C MET A 1 4.83 20.17 -11.17
N ASN A 2 6.03 19.64 -11.40
CA ASN A 2 6.48 19.07 -12.69
C ASN A 2 5.94 17.66 -12.98
N GLU A 3 6.14 17.16 -14.19
CA GLU A 3 5.55 15.87 -14.63
C GLU A 3 6.06 14.67 -13.83
N GLN A 4 7.37 14.56 -13.59
CA GLN A 4 7.91 13.45 -12.81
C GLN A 4 7.35 13.43 -11.38
N SER A 5 7.11 14.60 -10.78
CA SER A 5 6.48 14.72 -9.47
C SER A 5 5.03 14.25 -9.48
N TYR A 6 4.28 14.65 -10.51
CA TYR A 6 2.89 14.23 -10.70
C TYR A 6 2.79 12.70 -10.88
N GLU A 7 3.57 12.12 -11.79
CA GLU A 7 3.59 10.68 -12.04
C GLU A 7 4.03 9.88 -10.80
N LEU A 8 5.06 10.35 -10.09
CA LEU A 8 5.51 9.74 -8.84
C LEU A 8 4.40 9.72 -7.80
N MET A 9 3.73 10.86 -7.59
CA MET A 9 2.64 10.98 -6.61
C MET A 9 1.43 10.12 -7.00
N VAL A 10 1.05 10.12 -8.28
CA VAL A 10 -0.01 9.23 -8.80
C VAL A 10 0.32 7.76 -8.52
N ASN A 11 1.54 7.32 -8.80
CA ASN A 11 1.96 5.94 -8.56
C ASN A 11 1.99 5.60 -7.07
N CYS A 12 2.44 6.53 -6.22
CA CYS A 12 2.37 6.35 -4.76
C CYS A 12 0.92 6.24 -4.26
N ALA A 13 0.01 7.09 -4.74
CA ALA A 13 -1.40 7.05 -4.38
C ALA A 13 -2.08 5.74 -4.82
N LYS A 14 -1.84 5.28 -6.06
CA LYS A 14 -2.31 3.98 -6.55
C LYS A 14 -1.76 2.84 -5.68
N GLY A 15 -0.47 2.89 -5.34
CA GLY A 15 0.17 1.93 -4.42
C GLY A 15 -0.51 1.88 -3.04
N ALA A 16 -0.86 3.04 -2.48
CA ALA A 16 -1.56 3.15 -1.21
C ALA A 16 -2.97 2.52 -1.27
N VAL A 17 -3.72 2.77 -2.34
CA VAL A 17 -5.05 2.16 -2.55
C VAL A 17 -4.94 0.64 -2.71
N MET A 18 -3.95 0.14 -3.46
CA MET A 18 -3.71 -1.32 -3.56
C MET A 18 -3.38 -1.92 -2.19
N GLY A 19 -2.53 -1.27 -1.41
CA GLY A 19 -2.18 -1.70 -0.05
C GLY A 19 -3.40 -1.77 0.87
N LYS A 20 -4.23 -0.72 0.89
CA LYS A 20 -5.50 -0.69 1.64
C LYS A 20 -6.38 -1.89 1.29
N ASN A 21 -6.69 -2.07 0.00
CA ASN A 21 -7.61 -3.11 -0.44
C ASN A 21 -7.07 -4.51 -0.14
N ALA A 22 -5.77 -4.71 -0.33
CA ALA A 22 -5.12 -5.98 -0.02
C ALA A 22 -5.21 -6.32 1.48
N LEU A 23 -4.89 -5.36 2.35
CA LEU A 23 -4.95 -5.54 3.80
C LEU A 23 -6.38 -5.78 4.31
N ASN A 24 -7.36 -5.03 3.80
CA ASN A 24 -8.78 -5.26 4.12
C ASN A 24 -9.23 -6.66 3.68
N SER A 25 -8.81 -7.11 2.50
CA SER A 25 -9.13 -8.44 2.02
C SER A 25 -8.50 -9.52 2.89
N MET A 26 -7.20 -9.40 3.21
CA MET A 26 -6.45 -10.30 4.08
C MET A 26 -7.03 -10.40 5.50
N ALA A 27 -7.64 -9.31 6.02
CA ALA A 27 -8.28 -9.30 7.34
C ALA A 27 -9.48 -10.27 7.46
N ASN A 28 -10.02 -10.76 6.34
CA ASN A 28 -11.08 -11.79 6.35
C ASN A 28 -10.53 -13.22 6.49
N TYR A 29 -9.21 -13.40 6.43
CA TYR A 29 -8.54 -14.70 6.43
C TYR A 29 -7.72 -14.95 7.69
N VAL A 30 -7.80 -14.05 8.68
CA VAL A 30 -7.21 -14.22 10.01
C VAL A 30 -8.30 -14.54 11.03
N SER A 31 -7.99 -15.37 12.01
CA SER A 31 -8.90 -15.79 13.09
C SER A 31 -8.67 -15.01 14.38
N GLY A 32 -7.45 -14.54 14.62
CA GLY A 32 -7.06 -13.77 15.80
C GLY A 32 -7.51 -12.31 15.70
N GLU A 33 -8.15 -11.83 16.76
CA GLU A 33 -8.66 -10.45 16.81
C GLU A 33 -7.52 -9.42 16.73
N GLU A 34 -6.39 -9.68 17.39
CA GLU A 34 -5.22 -8.80 17.33
C GLU A 34 -4.67 -8.66 15.90
N ALA A 35 -4.54 -9.78 15.20
CA ALA A 35 -4.12 -9.84 13.80
C ALA A 35 -5.08 -9.05 12.91
N LYS A 36 -6.39 -9.24 13.09
CA LYS A 36 -7.44 -8.54 12.35
C LYS A 36 -7.38 -7.02 12.57
N GLN A 37 -7.30 -6.59 13.83
CA GLN A 37 -7.22 -5.17 14.18
C GLN A 37 -5.97 -4.50 13.60
N PHE A 38 -4.82 -5.20 13.63
CA PHE A 38 -3.62 -4.71 12.99
C PHE A 38 -3.81 -4.49 11.47
N LEU A 39 -4.38 -5.47 10.75
CA LEU A 39 -4.58 -5.37 9.31
C LEU A 39 -5.53 -4.22 8.95
N LEU A 40 -6.65 -4.09 9.66
CA LEU A 40 -7.62 -3.01 9.44
C LEU A 40 -7.02 -1.63 9.74
N LYS A 41 -6.23 -1.52 10.82
CA LYS A 41 -5.52 -0.28 11.14
C LYS A 41 -4.49 0.07 10.06
N ALA A 42 -3.69 -0.90 9.63
CA ALA A 42 -2.72 -0.69 8.56
C ALA A 42 -3.43 -0.27 7.26
N ALA A 43 -4.58 -0.88 6.93
CA ALA A 43 -5.39 -0.49 5.77
C ALA A 43 -5.86 0.97 5.87
N ALA A 44 -6.34 1.40 7.03
CA ALA A 44 -6.75 2.79 7.27
C ALA A 44 -5.58 3.79 7.16
N GLU A 45 -4.38 3.42 7.63
CA GLU A 45 -3.17 4.23 7.48
C GLU A 45 -2.79 4.39 5.99
N HIS A 46 -2.94 3.33 5.18
CA HIS A 46 -2.74 3.36 3.72
C HIS A 46 -3.80 4.22 3.01
N GLU A 47 -5.05 4.14 3.44
CA GLU A 47 -6.12 5.00 2.92
C GLU A 47 -5.83 6.48 3.21
N ALA A 48 -5.45 6.80 4.45
CA ALA A 48 -5.18 8.16 4.86
C ALA A 48 -4.00 8.79 4.11
N ILE A 49 -2.91 8.04 3.89
CA ILE A 49 -1.79 8.56 3.11
C ILE A 49 -2.17 8.72 1.62
N GLY A 50 -2.90 7.76 1.04
CA GLY A 50 -3.35 7.86 -0.36
C GLY A 50 -4.24 9.07 -0.59
N LYS A 51 -5.18 9.32 0.33
CA LYS A 51 -6.06 10.50 0.29
C LYS A 51 -5.25 11.80 0.34
N LYS A 52 -4.29 11.91 1.27
CA LYS A 52 -3.43 13.09 1.39
C LYS A 52 -2.57 13.35 0.16
N ILE A 53 -2.10 12.29 -0.51
CA ILE A 53 -1.37 12.43 -1.78
C ILE A 53 -2.30 12.99 -2.86
N ASN A 54 -3.53 12.48 -2.97
CA ASN A 54 -4.51 12.99 -3.94
C ASN A 54 -4.89 14.45 -3.64
N GLU A 55 -5.11 14.81 -2.38
CA GLU A 55 -5.37 16.19 -1.95
C GLU A 55 -4.19 17.12 -2.35
N ALA A 56 -2.95 16.64 -2.25
CA ALA A 56 -1.77 17.40 -2.69
C ALA A 56 -1.67 17.52 -4.22
N ILE A 57 -2.13 16.52 -4.98
CA ILE A 57 -2.24 16.59 -6.45
C ILE A 57 -3.29 17.65 -6.84
N GLU A 58 -4.47 17.62 -6.20
CA GLU A 58 -5.57 18.55 -6.44
C GLU A 58 -5.18 20.00 -6.11
N ALA A 59 -4.43 20.22 -5.03
CA ALA A 59 -3.93 21.54 -4.65
C ALA A 59 -3.01 22.17 -5.71
N GLU A 60 -2.39 21.36 -6.56
CA GLU A 60 -1.59 21.80 -7.71
C GLU A 60 -2.44 21.97 -8.98
N ASN A 61 -3.77 21.98 -8.87
CA ASN A 61 -4.73 22.02 -9.98
C ASN A 61 -4.56 20.87 -10.99
N ARG A 62 -4.08 19.71 -10.51
CA ARG A 62 -3.93 18.48 -11.30
C ARG A 62 -4.99 17.47 -10.89
N GLU A 63 -5.35 16.56 -11.80
CA GLU A 63 -6.35 15.53 -11.52
C GLU A 63 -5.68 14.25 -10.96
N PRO A 64 -6.10 13.73 -9.80
CA PRO A 64 -5.69 12.41 -9.34
C PRO A 64 -6.12 11.30 -10.31
N GLN A 65 -5.33 10.23 -10.41
CA GLN A 65 -5.69 9.09 -11.25
C GLN A 65 -6.08 7.88 -10.39
N PRO A 66 -7.38 7.60 -10.21
CA PRO A 66 -7.83 6.46 -9.43
C PRO A 66 -7.50 5.12 -10.13
N LEU A 67 -7.39 4.05 -9.35
CA LEU A 67 -7.37 2.70 -9.90
C LEU A 67 -8.73 2.34 -10.49
N SER A 68 -8.73 1.61 -11.61
CA SER A 68 -9.97 1.12 -12.19
C SER A 68 -10.63 0.08 -11.28
N LYS A 69 -11.97 0.06 -11.24
CA LYS A 69 -12.75 -0.94 -10.50
C LYS A 69 -12.37 -2.37 -10.91
N MET A 70 -12.06 -2.57 -12.18
CA MET A 70 -11.63 -3.86 -12.72
C MET A 70 -10.27 -4.30 -12.15
N ALA A 71 -9.29 -3.39 -12.06
CA ALA A 71 -7.98 -3.71 -11.47
C ALA A 71 -8.10 -4.07 -9.98
N VAL A 72 -8.93 -3.32 -9.23
CA VAL A 72 -9.21 -3.63 -7.82
C VAL A 72 -9.85 -5.01 -7.69
N TRP A 73 -10.87 -5.31 -8.49
CA TRP A 73 -11.55 -6.60 -8.46
C TRP A 73 -10.61 -7.77 -8.75
N PHE A 74 -9.73 -7.66 -9.76
CA PHE A 74 -8.75 -8.70 -10.05
C PHE A 74 -7.78 -8.94 -8.89
N ALA A 75 -7.30 -7.87 -8.24
CA ALA A 75 -6.44 -7.99 -7.07
C ALA A 75 -7.13 -8.72 -5.91
N GLU A 76 -8.40 -8.39 -5.65
CA GLU A 76 -9.21 -9.06 -4.62
C GLU A 76 -9.43 -10.55 -4.92
N GLN A 77 -9.73 -10.91 -6.18
CA GLN A 77 -9.85 -12.32 -6.57
C GLN A 77 -8.54 -13.07 -6.40
N GLY A 78 -7.40 -12.46 -6.74
CA GLY A 78 -6.08 -13.05 -6.53
C GLY A 78 -5.79 -13.34 -5.05
N ILE A 79 -6.18 -12.43 -4.16
CA ILE A 79 -6.07 -12.65 -2.71
C ILE A 79 -6.99 -13.78 -2.27
N LYS A 80 -8.27 -13.76 -2.68
CA LYS A 80 -9.24 -14.80 -2.32
C LYS A 80 -8.76 -16.19 -2.72
N LEU A 81 -8.22 -16.34 -3.94
CA LEU A 81 -7.65 -17.59 -4.41
C LEU A 81 -6.44 -18.02 -3.59
N LYS A 82 -5.56 -17.07 -3.25
CA LYS A 82 -4.34 -17.34 -2.46
C LYS A 82 -4.64 -17.83 -1.05
N PHE A 83 -5.69 -17.31 -0.40
CA PHE A 83 -6.01 -17.60 0.99
C PHE A 83 -7.23 -18.54 1.17
N TYR A 84 -7.70 -19.18 0.09
CA TYR A 84 -8.90 -20.02 0.11
C TYR A 84 -8.82 -21.16 1.14
N ASP A 85 -7.67 -21.81 1.24
CA ASP A 85 -7.40 -22.95 2.13
C ASP A 85 -6.52 -22.61 3.33
N ILE A 86 -6.12 -21.34 3.50
CA ILE A 86 -5.31 -20.91 4.63
C ILE A 86 -6.13 -20.95 5.92
N ARG A 87 -5.51 -21.49 6.98
CA ARG A 87 -6.10 -21.64 8.33
C ARG A 87 -5.18 -21.10 9.42
N ASN A 88 -4.13 -20.35 9.03
CA ASN A 88 -3.07 -19.90 9.92
C ASN A 88 -2.80 -18.41 9.73
N ASP A 89 -3.03 -17.64 10.78
CA ASP A 89 -2.77 -16.19 10.82
C ASP A 89 -1.31 -15.85 10.49
N GLY A 90 -0.37 -16.69 10.91
CA GLY A 90 1.06 -16.55 10.62
C GLY A 90 1.36 -16.59 9.11
N GLU A 91 0.64 -17.42 8.33
CA GLU A 91 0.80 -17.47 6.87
C GLU A 91 0.25 -16.21 6.19
N VAL A 92 -0.84 -15.65 6.72
CA VAL A 92 -1.36 -14.35 6.28
C VAL A 92 -0.35 -13.25 6.57
N MET A 93 0.21 -13.21 7.79
CA MET A 93 1.21 -12.21 8.18
C MET A 93 2.53 -12.36 7.39
N THR A 94 2.93 -13.58 7.06
CA THR A 94 4.06 -13.86 6.14
C THR A 94 3.79 -13.24 4.77
N SER A 95 2.56 -13.38 4.28
CA SER A 95 2.15 -12.83 2.99
C SER A 95 2.11 -11.30 2.99
N VAL A 96 1.70 -10.69 4.10
CA VAL A 96 1.76 -9.22 4.30
C VAL A 96 3.21 -8.74 4.24
N ALA A 97 4.11 -9.36 5.01
CA ALA A 97 5.52 -9.00 4.99
C ALA A 97 6.13 -9.11 3.58
N SER A 98 5.82 -10.19 2.88
CA SER A 98 6.27 -10.44 1.50
C SER A 98 5.70 -9.42 0.49
N ALA A 99 4.46 -8.98 0.69
CA ALA A 99 3.84 -7.94 -0.13
C ALA A 99 4.49 -6.57 0.12
N CYS A 100 4.77 -6.22 1.38
CA CYS A 100 5.53 -5.02 1.70
C CYS A 100 6.94 -5.03 1.10
N ASP A 101 7.61 -6.17 1.05
CA ASP A 101 8.91 -6.28 0.37
C ASP A 101 8.83 -6.01 -1.13
N LYS A 102 7.76 -6.48 -1.79
CA LYS A 102 7.49 -6.13 -3.19
C LYS A 102 7.22 -4.64 -3.34
N ALA A 103 6.41 -4.06 -2.46
CA ALA A 103 6.10 -2.64 -2.47
C ALA A 103 7.38 -1.80 -2.30
N LEU A 104 8.24 -2.13 -1.34
CA LEU A 104 9.51 -1.42 -1.12
C LEU A 104 10.44 -1.46 -2.34
N ARG A 105 10.51 -2.59 -3.06
CA ARG A 105 11.26 -2.67 -4.33
C ARG A 105 10.67 -1.77 -5.40
N SER A 106 9.35 -1.67 -5.51
CA SER A 106 8.69 -0.76 -6.44
C SER A 106 8.93 0.72 -6.07
N LEU A 107 8.91 1.06 -4.79
CA LEU A 107 9.17 2.42 -4.31
C LEU A 107 10.63 2.83 -4.56
N ASP A 108 11.58 1.92 -4.35
CA ASP A 108 12.99 2.14 -4.73
C ASP A 108 13.16 2.34 -6.24
N LYS A 109 12.42 1.58 -7.04
CA LYS A 109 12.38 1.78 -8.49
C LYS A 109 11.84 3.17 -8.85
N TYR A 110 10.75 3.61 -8.23
CA TYR A 110 10.21 4.97 -8.45
C TYR A 110 11.23 6.06 -8.09
N ALA A 111 11.98 5.90 -6.99
CA ALA A 111 13.02 6.85 -6.61
C ALA A 111 14.07 7.06 -7.73
N ARG A 112 14.36 6.00 -8.49
CA ARG A 112 15.31 6.01 -9.62
C ARG A 112 14.68 6.48 -10.93
N GLU A 113 13.41 6.16 -11.18
CA GLU A 113 12.70 6.53 -12.41
C GLU A 113 12.31 8.01 -12.46
N TYR A 114 12.20 8.67 -11.30
CA TYR A 114 11.79 10.06 -11.16
C TYR A 114 12.88 10.98 -10.55
N PRO A 115 14.09 11.05 -11.14
CA PRO A 115 15.21 11.78 -10.54
C PRO A 115 14.95 13.29 -10.39
N ALA A 116 14.18 13.88 -11.32
CA ALA A 116 13.82 15.29 -11.34
C ALA A 116 12.52 15.60 -10.57
N ALA A 117 11.94 14.63 -9.86
CA ALA A 117 10.82 14.91 -8.97
C ALA A 117 11.23 15.93 -7.88
N GLU A 118 10.33 16.87 -7.63
CA GLU A 118 10.50 17.95 -6.66
C GLU A 118 10.56 17.39 -5.24
N PRO A 119 11.17 18.11 -4.28
CA PRO A 119 11.31 17.64 -2.91
C PRO A 119 9.98 17.25 -2.25
N GLU A 120 8.88 17.95 -2.56
CA GLU A 120 7.57 17.64 -1.96
C GLU A 120 7.02 16.28 -2.43
N ALA A 121 7.16 15.95 -3.72
CA ALA A 121 6.77 14.63 -4.24
C ALA A 121 7.63 13.51 -3.64
N LYS A 122 8.93 13.76 -3.46
CA LYS A 122 9.86 12.81 -2.80
C LYS A 122 9.49 12.58 -1.33
N LYS A 123 8.97 13.58 -0.61
CA LYS A 123 8.46 13.38 0.76
C LYS A 123 7.28 12.40 0.81
N TRP A 124 6.41 12.37 -0.20
CA TRP A 124 5.32 11.40 -0.27
C TRP A 124 5.83 9.98 -0.49
N LEU A 125 6.83 9.82 -1.37
CA LEU A 125 7.55 8.57 -1.57
C LEU A 125 8.19 8.06 -0.27
N ASP A 126 8.83 8.95 0.51
CA ASP A 126 9.43 8.61 1.79
C ASP A 126 8.38 8.19 2.83
N LYS A 127 7.27 8.93 2.93
CA LYS A 127 6.17 8.62 3.86
C LYS A 127 5.58 7.24 3.58
N ILE A 128 5.30 6.90 2.32
CA ILE A 128 4.76 5.58 1.98
C ILE A 128 5.80 4.48 2.19
N THR A 129 7.09 4.75 1.93
CA THR A 129 8.19 3.82 2.23
C THR A 129 8.27 3.50 3.72
N LEU A 130 8.15 4.52 4.58
CA LEU A 130 8.13 4.33 6.03
C LEU A 130 6.89 3.55 6.49
N LEU A 131 5.73 3.82 5.90
CA LEU A 131 4.51 3.06 6.18
C LEU A 131 4.66 1.57 5.82
N GLN A 132 5.25 1.27 4.65
CA GLN A 132 5.53 -0.12 4.24
C GLN A 132 6.51 -0.81 5.20
N ARG A 133 7.59 -0.13 5.61
CA ARG A 133 8.56 -0.67 6.58
C ARG A 133 7.90 -0.95 7.94
N SER A 134 7.07 -0.04 8.43
CA SER A 134 6.32 -0.19 9.68
C SER A 134 5.36 -1.37 9.63
N THR A 135 4.59 -1.47 8.54
CA THR A 135 3.62 -2.56 8.31
C THR A 135 4.34 -3.90 8.25
N LYS A 136 5.43 -4.02 7.48
CA LYS A 136 6.27 -5.21 7.43
C LYS A 136 6.80 -5.60 8.81
N LYS A 137 7.37 -4.65 9.55
CA LYS A 137 7.95 -4.92 10.86
C LYS A 137 6.90 -5.48 11.82
N LYS A 138 5.71 -4.89 11.86
CA LYS A 138 4.62 -5.33 12.74
C LYS A 138 4.06 -6.69 12.31
N SER A 139 3.90 -6.95 11.01
CA SER A 139 3.45 -8.28 10.56
C SER A 139 4.44 -9.38 10.95
N LEU A 140 5.74 -9.08 10.98
CA LEU A 140 6.78 -10.00 11.44
C LEU A 140 6.82 -10.21 12.97
N GLN A 141 6.07 -9.45 13.76
CA GLN A 141 5.99 -9.66 15.22
C GLN A 141 5.01 -10.77 15.61
N TYR A 142 4.16 -11.22 14.68
CA TYR A 142 3.24 -12.35 14.86
C TYR A 142 3.92 -13.73 14.74
N PHE A 143 5.26 -13.76 14.67
CA PHE A 143 6.06 -14.99 14.65
C PHE A 143 6.70 -15.30 16.01
N GLY A 144 6.09 -14.83 17.11
CA GLY A 144 6.54 -15.04 18.48
C GLY A 144 5.77 -16.13 19.19
#